data_AF-A0A6A5H9J5-F1
#
_entry.id   AF-A0A6A5H9J5-F1
#
_cell.length_a   1.000
_cell.length_b   1.000
_cell.length_c   1.000
_cell.angle_alpha   90.00
_cell.angle_beta   90.00
_cell.angle_gamma   90.00
#
_symmetry.space_group_name_H-M   'P 1'
#
loop_
_entity.id
_entity.type
_entity.pdbx_description
1 polymer ?
#
loop_
_entity_poly.entity_id
_entity_poly.type
_entity_poly.pdbx_seq_one_letter_code
_entity_poly.pdbx_strand_id
1 'polypeptide(L)'
;MADKREPIKVDPVDVGDTTELDNLAHLAAHGGDGRLFKMEQDYTKQVDEALLKARDLAQKDVVAAVESLNNIEKLTRLGADMKSNTRVVQYMAKLCFEGQKWDLLMETIMTLSKKRLLIKMAIAKMVRDAVAMIEKMPTEELKMKLIETLRTVTAGKIYVEVERARLTSMVVKKLEAEGKLDEAATMLLELQVETYGSMEMKEKVLYLLEQMRYSLVRNDYVRATIISKKINIKFFNKSDAEDVQDLKLKYYELMIRIGLHDGNYLDVCRHHREIYETKKIKEDSVKATSHLRSAVVYCLLAPHTNEQWDLLNRIAIHRESWRQCPIIKSSWISSSTKNSSHSKEPLWRNTRNC
;
A
#
# COMPACT_ATOMS: atom_id res chain seq x y z
N MET A 1 -7.69 50.36 -2.37
CA MET A 1 -7.40 49.54 -1.17
C MET A 1 -7.77 48.11 -1.51
N ALA A 2 -6.77 47.25 -1.76
CA ALA A 2 -7.00 45.86 -2.15
C ALA A 2 -7.22 45.00 -0.88
N ASP A 3 -8.34 44.30 -0.84
CA ASP A 3 -8.81 43.45 0.25
C ASP A 3 -7.89 42.21 0.39
N LYS A 4 -6.96 42.24 1.35
CA LYS A 4 -6.09 41.11 1.71
C LYS A 4 -6.88 40.15 2.60
N ARG A 5 -7.62 39.22 1.99
CA ARG A 5 -8.18 38.08 2.73
C ARG A 5 -7.12 37.00 2.83
N GLU A 6 -6.58 36.80 4.03
CA GLU A 6 -5.63 35.72 4.31
C GLU A 6 -6.32 34.35 4.11
N PRO A 7 -5.62 33.37 3.50
CA PRO A 7 -6.19 32.05 3.30
C PRO A 7 -6.38 31.34 4.64
N ILE A 8 -7.63 31.01 4.95
CA ILE A 8 -8.03 30.24 6.12
C ILE A 8 -7.29 28.89 6.06
N LYS A 9 -6.42 28.63 7.04
CA LYS A 9 -5.82 27.31 7.24
C LYS A 9 -6.92 26.37 7.70
N VAL A 10 -7.31 25.45 6.82
CA VAL A 10 -8.15 24.30 7.18
C VAL A 10 -7.22 23.26 7.76
N ASP A 11 -7.43 22.90 9.02
CA ASP A 11 -6.66 21.85 9.68
C ASP A 11 -6.88 20.50 8.96
N PRO A 12 -5.87 19.62 8.92
CA PRO A 12 -6.03 18.29 8.33
C PRO A 12 -7.15 17.55 9.05
N VAL A 13 -8.18 17.15 8.30
CA VAL A 13 -9.24 16.28 8.81
C VAL A 13 -8.58 14.98 9.26
N ASP A 14 -8.71 14.65 10.55
CA ASP A 14 -8.32 13.37 11.11
C ASP A 14 -9.22 12.31 10.48
N VAL A 15 -8.69 11.60 9.48
CA VAL A 15 -9.38 10.48 8.84
C VAL A 15 -9.22 9.29 9.78
N GLY A 16 -10.05 9.28 10.83
CA GLY A 16 -10.30 8.08 11.61
C GLY A 16 -10.76 6.92 10.71
N ASP A 17 -10.83 5.71 11.29
CA ASP A 17 -11.28 4.51 10.60
C ASP A 17 -12.48 4.79 9.69
N THR A 18 -12.34 4.50 8.39
CA THR A 18 -13.37 4.74 7.38
C THR A 18 -14.71 4.22 7.88
N THR A 19 -15.63 5.13 8.20
CA THR A 19 -16.90 4.76 8.80
C THR A 19 -17.75 3.97 7.78
N GLU A 20 -18.75 3.22 8.24
CA GLU A 20 -19.71 2.60 7.31
C GLU A 20 -20.35 3.63 6.37
N LEU A 21 -20.46 4.89 6.82
CA LEU A 21 -20.95 6.03 6.05
C LEU A 21 -20.01 6.43 4.91
N ASP A 22 -18.69 6.44 5.13
CA ASP A 22 -17.71 6.78 4.09
C ASP A 22 -17.66 5.70 3.00
N ASN A 23 -17.78 4.44 3.42
CA ASN A 23 -17.96 3.31 2.50
C ASN A 23 -19.25 3.46 1.69
N LEU A 24 -20.35 3.87 2.33
CA LEU A 24 -21.65 4.11 1.71
C LEU A 24 -21.60 5.29 0.71
N ALA A 25 -20.92 6.37 1.09
CA ALA A 25 -20.74 7.56 0.27
C ALA A 25 -19.85 7.28 -0.96
N HIS A 26 -18.78 6.51 -0.79
CA HIS A 26 -17.94 6.07 -1.90
C HIS A 26 -18.71 5.15 -2.86
N LEU A 27 -19.51 4.23 -2.32
CA LEU A 27 -20.43 3.37 -3.09
C LEU A 27 -21.51 4.17 -3.83
N ALA A 28 -22.00 5.27 -3.24
CA ALA A 28 -22.99 6.16 -3.83
C ALA A 28 -22.42 7.04 -4.94
N ALA A 29 -21.23 7.62 -4.72
CA ALA A 29 -20.57 8.51 -5.67
C ALA A 29 -20.19 7.80 -6.98
N HIS A 30 -19.74 6.55 -6.92
CA HIS A 30 -19.36 5.77 -8.10
C HIS A 30 -20.52 4.94 -8.68
N GLY A 31 -21.67 4.95 -7.99
CA GLY A 31 -22.69 3.94 -8.15
C GLY A 31 -23.93 4.33 -8.91
N GLY A 32 -24.30 5.61 -8.93
CA GLY A 32 -25.47 6.14 -9.65
C GLY A 32 -26.80 5.41 -9.38
N ASP A 33 -26.86 4.56 -8.35
CA ASP A 33 -28.01 3.70 -8.11
C ASP A 33 -28.79 4.32 -6.96
N GLY A 34 -29.85 5.08 -7.29
CA GLY A 34 -30.77 5.72 -6.34
C GLY A 34 -31.44 4.76 -5.35
N ARG A 35 -31.15 3.46 -5.45
CA ARG A 35 -31.49 2.38 -4.52
C ARG A 35 -30.67 2.39 -3.24
N LEU A 36 -29.56 3.14 -3.16
CA LEU A 36 -28.77 3.27 -1.93
C LEU A 36 -29.53 3.94 -0.77
N PHE A 37 -30.53 4.77 -1.09
CA PHE A 37 -31.27 5.55 -0.09
C PHE A 37 -32.78 5.32 -0.09
N LYS A 38 -33.34 4.62 -1.09
CA LYS A 38 -34.78 4.34 -1.16
C LYS A 38 -35.05 2.90 -0.72
N MET A 39 -35.19 2.70 0.59
CA MET A 39 -35.72 1.45 1.14
C MET A 39 -37.20 1.37 0.80
N GLU A 40 -37.60 0.46 -0.09
CA GLU A 40 -38.99 0.36 -0.54
C GLU A 40 -39.84 -0.46 0.43
N GLN A 41 -39.24 -1.46 1.10
CA GLN A 41 -39.93 -2.32 2.05
C GLN A 41 -38.94 -2.92 3.06
N ASP A 42 -39.30 -2.90 4.35
CA ASP A 42 -38.49 -3.48 5.43
C ASP A 42 -38.83 -4.95 5.63
N TYR A 43 -37.83 -5.82 5.47
CA TYR A 43 -37.96 -7.27 5.60
C TYR A 43 -37.31 -7.82 6.88
N THR A 44 -36.88 -6.95 7.80
CA THR A 44 -36.07 -7.33 8.98
C THR A 44 -36.67 -8.52 9.76
N LYS A 45 -37.99 -8.49 10.05
CA LYS A 45 -38.67 -9.56 10.80
C LYS A 45 -38.67 -10.90 10.06
N GLN A 46 -38.93 -10.88 8.76
CA GLN A 46 -38.94 -12.09 7.94
C GLN A 46 -37.53 -12.68 7.80
N VAL A 47 -36.52 -11.81 7.73
CA VAL A 47 -35.12 -12.23 7.75
C VAL A 47 -34.77 -12.86 9.08
N ASP A 48 -35.10 -12.25 10.22
CA ASP A 48 -34.77 -12.80 11.53
C ASP A 48 -35.38 -14.21 11.72
N GLU A 49 -36.65 -14.41 11.34
CA GLU A 49 -37.28 -15.73 11.37
C GLU A 49 -36.61 -16.74 10.42
N ALA A 50 -36.26 -16.30 9.21
CA ALA A 50 -35.62 -17.16 8.22
C ALA A 50 -34.19 -17.54 8.63
N LEU A 51 -33.44 -16.64 9.26
CA LEU A 51 -32.10 -16.91 9.78
C LEU A 51 -32.14 -17.94 10.91
N LEU A 52 -33.14 -17.87 11.80
CA LEU A 52 -33.35 -18.88 12.84
C LEU A 52 -33.67 -20.26 12.23
N LYS A 53 -34.60 -20.31 11.29
CA LYS A 53 -34.94 -21.57 10.57
C LYS A 53 -33.73 -22.14 9.82
N ALA A 54 -32.96 -21.29 9.15
CA ALA A 54 -31.75 -21.70 8.45
C ALA A 54 -30.68 -22.22 9.42
N ARG A 55 -30.56 -21.65 10.62
CA ARG A 55 -29.65 -22.15 11.66
C ARG A 55 -30.03 -23.55 12.13
N ASP A 56 -31.32 -23.77 12.38
CA ASP A 56 -31.84 -25.07 12.83
C ASP A 56 -31.68 -26.13 11.72
N LEU A 57 -31.90 -25.74 10.46
CA LEU A 57 -31.67 -26.61 9.30
C LEU A 57 -30.19 -26.89 9.08
N ALA A 58 -29.31 -25.91 9.29
CA ALA A 58 -27.87 -26.07 9.08
C ALA A 58 -27.24 -27.13 10.00
N GLN A 59 -27.84 -27.43 11.16
CA GLN A 59 -27.42 -28.54 12.01
C GLN A 59 -27.63 -29.92 11.34
N LYS A 60 -28.58 -30.04 10.42
CA LYS A 60 -28.94 -31.29 9.73
C LYS A 60 -28.39 -31.33 8.30
N ASP A 61 -28.66 -30.28 7.53
CA ASP A 61 -28.14 -30.10 6.19
C ASP A 61 -27.94 -28.63 5.83
N VAL A 62 -26.67 -28.29 5.62
CA VAL A 62 -26.21 -26.95 5.21
C VAL A 62 -26.68 -26.58 3.80
N VAL A 63 -26.86 -27.55 2.90
CA VAL A 63 -27.29 -27.25 1.51
C VAL A 63 -28.73 -26.77 1.52
N ALA A 64 -29.63 -27.52 2.16
CA ALA A 64 -31.02 -27.12 2.33
C ALA A 64 -31.17 -25.76 3.06
N ALA A 65 -30.30 -25.47 4.04
CA ALA A 65 -30.29 -24.17 4.70
C ALA A 65 -29.98 -23.02 3.73
N VAL A 66 -28.94 -23.15 2.90
CA VAL A 66 -28.56 -22.14 1.89
C VAL A 66 -29.67 -21.96 0.84
N GLU A 67 -30.28 -23.07 0.39
CA GLU A 67 -31.40 -23.02 -0.55
C GLU A 67 -32.61 -22.29 0.02
N SER A 68 -32.94 -22.50 1.29
CA SER A 68 -34.05 -21.80 1.95
C SER A 68 -33.83 -20.28 1.97
N LEU A 69 -32.58 -19.85 2.13
CA LEU A 69 -32.19 -18.44 2.17
C LEU A 69 -32.19 -17.78 0.78
N ASN A 70 -32.10 -18.53 -0.32
CA ASN A 70 -32.14 -17.97 -1.68
C ASN A 70 -33.44 -17.20 -1.97
N ASN A 71 -34.56 -17.67 -1.43
CA ASN A 71 -35.86 -17.01 -1.62
C ASN A 71 -35.90 -15.66 -0.88
N ILE A 72 -35.37 -15.61 0.33
CA ILE A 72 -35.31 -14.39 1.16
C ILE A 72 -34.29 -13.40 0.60
N GLU A 73 -33.13 -13.87 0.12
CA GLU A 73 -32.16 -13.03 -0.60
C GLU A 73 -32.81 -12.38 -1.82
N LYS A 74 -33.60 -13.15 -2.61
CA LYS A 74 -34.31 -12.62 -3.77
C LYS A 74 -35.31 -11.53 -3.39
N LEU A 75 -36.10 -11.74 -2.34
CA LEU A 75 -37.08 -10.77 -1.85
C LEU A 75 -36.41 -9.48 -1.37
N THR A 76 -35.43 -9.59 -0.47
CA THR A 76 -34.70 -8.44 0.08
C THR A 76 -33.91 -7.67 -0.99
N ARG A 77 -33.36 -8.36 -2.00
CA ARG A 77 -32.69 -7.72 -3.15
C ARG A 77 -33.64 -6.93 -4.03
N LEU A 78 -34.81 -7.51 -4.33
CA LEU A 78 -35.81 -6.84 -5.17
C LEU A 78 -36.47 -5.66 -4.44
N GLY A 79 -36.70 -5.76 -3.14
CA GLY A 79 -37.22 -4.68 -2.31
C GLY A 79 -36.20 -3.61 -1.89
N ALA A 80 -34.96 -3.68 -2.42
CA ALA A 80 -33.87 -2.76 -2.13
C ALA A 80 -33.57 -2.58 -0.62
N ASP A 81 -33.84 -3.61 0.20
CA ASP A 81 -33.53 -3.59 1.64
C ASP A 81 -32.06 -3.93 1.85
N MET A 82 -31.25 -2.87 1.87
CA MET A 82 -29.81 -2.91 2.04
C MET A 82 -29.38 -3.68 3.29
N LYS A 83 -30.01 -3.40 4.44
CA LYS A 83 -29.58 -3.94 5.74
C LYS A 83 -29.89 -5.43 5.82
N SER A 84 -31.13 -5.80 5.49
CA SER A 84 -31.58 -7.19 5.55
C SER A 84 -30.86 -8.05 4.51
N ASN A 85 -30.71 -7.57 3.27
CA ASN A 85 -29.99 -8.32 2.25
C ASN A 85 -28.53 -8.56 2.65
N THR A 86 -27.85 -7.54 3.18
CA THR A 86 -26.45 -7.70 3.62
C THR A 86 -26.33 -8.75 4.72
N ARG A 87 -27.23 -8.76 5.71
CA ARG A 87 -27.26 -9.80 6.75
C ARG A 87 -27.47 -11.19 6.18
N VAL A 88 -28.43 -11.36 5.27
CA VAL A 88 -28.73 -12.66 4.63
C VAL A 88 -27.53 -13.17 3.85
N VAL A 89 -26.94 -12.33 3.00
CA VAL A 89 -25.79 -12.70 2.16
C VAL A 89 -24.56 -13.05 3.01
N GLN A 90 -24.27 -12.27 4.05
CA GLN A 90 -23.19 -12.61 5.00
C GLN A 90 -23.47 -13.92 5.73
N TYR A 91 -24.71 -14.16 6.14
CA TYR A 91 -25.09 -15.38 6.84
C TYR A 91 -24.99 -16.63 5.96
N MET A 92 -25.40 -16.55 4.69
CA MET A 92 -25.24 -17.64 3.72
C MET A 92 -23.77 -18.08 3.59
N ALA A 93 -22.84 -17.12 3.51
CA ALA A 93 -21.41 -17.42 3.48
C ALA A 93 -20.92 -18.03 4.80
N LYS A 94 -21.34 -17.49 5.96
CA LYS A 94 -20.97 -18.01 7.28
C LYS A 94 -21.47 -19.44 7.52
N LEU A 95 -22.69 -19.77 7.11
CA LEU A 95 -23.23 -21.13 7.22
C LEU A 95 -22.40 -22.15 6.43
N CYS A 96 -21.98 -21.80 5.21
CA CYS A 96 -21.13 -22.69 4.41
C CYS A 96 -19.76 -22.91 5.07
N PHE A 97 -19.21 -21.86 5.70
CA PHE A 97 -17.94 -21.91 6.42
C PHE A 97 -18.05 -22.77 7.71
N GLU A 98 -19.06 -22.53 8.53
CA GLU A 98 -19.33 -23.31 9.77
C GLU A 98 -19.62 -24.78 9.47
N GLY A 99 -20.33 -25.04 8.37
CA GLY A 99 -20.63 -26.37 7.88
C GLY A 99 -19.45 -27.11 7.22
N GLN A 100 -18.27 -26.48 7.13
CA GLN A 100 -17.07 -27.00 6.44
C GLN A 100 -17.32 -27.44 4.98
N LYS A 101 -18.36 -26.93 4.33
CA LYS A 101 -18.69 -27.21 2.92
C LYS A 101 -18.06 -26.14 2.02
N TRP A 102 -16.77 -26.32 1.71
CA TRP A 102 -15.95 -25.33 1.00
C TRP A 102 -16.36 -25.11 -0.46
N ASP A 103 -16.70 -26.18 -1.18
CA ASP A 103 -17.14 -26.08 -2.58
C ASP A 103 -18.46 -25.33 -2.68
N LEU A 104 -19.38 -25.62 -1.75
CA LEU A 104 -20.66 -24.92 -1.64
C LEU A 104 -20.46 -23.42 -1.33
N LEU A 105 -19.49 -23.07 -0.46
CA LEU A 105 -19.14 -21.68 -0.19
C LEU A 105 -18.71 -20.95 -1.47
N MET A 106 -17.78 -21.54 -2.22
CA MET A 106 -17.25 -20.94 -3.45
C MET A 106 -18.33 -20.78 -4.52
N GLU A 107 -19.18 -21.80 -4.71
CA GLU A 107 -20.32 -21.75 -5.62
C GLU A 107 -21.35 -20.70 -5.21
N THR A 108 -21.66 -20.60 -3.91
CA THR A 108 -22.61 -19.62 -3.36
C THR A 108 -22.10 -18.20 -3.58
N ILE A 109 -20.83 -17.93 -3.29
CA ILE A 109 -20.20 -16.61 -3.53
C ILE A 109 -20.26 -16.27 -5.03
N MET A 110 -19.87 -17.21 -5.89
CA MET A 110 -19.93 -17.02 -7.34
C MET A 110 -21.35 -16.68 -7.81
N THR A 111 -22.34 -17.44 -7.36
CA THR A 111 -23.74 -17.27 -7.74
C THR A 111 -24.30 -15.93 -7.28
N LEU A 112 -24.14 -15.58 -6.00
CA LEU A 112 -24.59 -14.31 -5.43
C LEU A 112 -23.96 -13.11 -6.15
N SER A 113 -22.71 -13.24 -6.57
CA SER A 113 -21.97 -12.17 -7.21
C SER A 113 -22.33 -11.88 -8.67
N LYS A 114 -23.09 -12.78 -9.32
CA LYS A 114 -23.53 -12.70 -10.73
C LYS A 114 -25.02 -12.36 -10.88
N LYS A 115 -25.79 -12.27 -9.79
CA LYS A 115 -27.24 -11.96 -9.85
C LYS A 115 -27.47 -10.56 -10.42
N ARG A 116 -28.58 -10.35 -11.15
CA ARG A 116 -28.98 -9.00 -11.63
C ARG A 116 -29.45 -8.13 -10.46
N LEU A 117 -29.31 -6.82 -10.55
CA LEU A 117 -29.77 -5.86 -9.51
C LEU A 117 -29.20 -6.15 -8.12
N LEU A 118 -27.92 -6.51 -8.07
CA LEU A 118 -27.23 -6.84 -6.84
C LEU A 118 -26.95 -5.59 -5.99
N ILE A 119 -27.11 -5.75 -4.69
CA ILE A 119 -26.83 -4.71 -3.72
C ILE A 119 -25.32 -4.67 -3.48
N LYS A 120 -24.65 -3.63 -4.00
CA LYS A 120 -23.18 -3.52 -4.03
C LYS A 120 -22.55 -3.64 -2.64
N MET A 121 -23.16 -3.02 -1.61
CA MET A 121 -22.65 -3.09 -0.25
C MET A 121 -22.75 -4.49 0.37
N ALA A 122 -23.83 -5.24 0.08
CA ALA A 122 -24.00 -6.61 0.56
C ALA A 122 -22.87 -7.50 0.03
N ILE A 123 -22.54 -7.37 -1.26
CA ILE A 123 -21.41 -8.09 -1.86
C ILE A 123 -20.07 -7.63 -1.27
N ALA A 124 -19.88 -6.32 -1.08
CA ALA A 124 -18.64 -5.80 -0.50
C ALA A 124 -18.39 -6.36 0.91
N LYS A 125 -19.43 -6.41 1.77
CA LYS A 125 -19.33 -6.99 3.12
C LYS A 125 -19.15 -8.51 3.08
N MET A 126 -19.82 -9.21 2.17
CA MET A 126 -19.62 -10.65 1.95
C MET A 126 -18.17 -10.97 1.55
N VAL A 127 -17.60 -10.21 0.61
CA VAL A 127 -16.21 -10.41 0.17
C VAL A 127 -15.23 -10.12 1.30
N ARG A 128 -15.44 -9.06 2.09
CA ARG A 128 -14.63 -8.76 3.28
C ARG A 128 -14.66 -9.90 4.30
N ASP A 129 -15.85 -10.41 4.62
CA ASP A 129 -16.00 -11.55 5.52
C ASP A 129 -15.30 -12.80 4.96
N ALA A 130 -15.45 -13.06 3.65
CA ALA A 130 -14.79 -14.17 2.99
C ALA A 130 -13.25 -14.03 3.01
N VAL A 131 -12.71 -12.82 2.86
CA VAL A 131 -11.26 -12.56 2.99
C VAL A 131 -10.78 -12.87 4.41
N ALA A 132 -11.51 -12.45 5.44
CA ALA A 132 -11.18 -12.77 6.84
C ALA A 132 -11.29 -14.28 7.15
N MET A 133 -12.12 -15.01 6.42
CA MET A 133 -12.23 -16.48 6.55
C MET A 133 -11.01 -17.22 5.98
N ILE A 134 -10.28 -16.64 5.03
CA ILE A 134 -9.10 -17.27 4.39
C ILE A 134 -8.04 -17.64 5.42
N GLU A 135 -7.82 -16.80 6.43
CA GLU A 135 -6.84 -17.05 7.50
C GLU A 135 -7.19 -18.24 8.38
N LYS A 136 -8.48 -18.58 8.48
CA LYS A 136 -9.01 -19.66 9.32
C LYS A 136 -9.13 -20.99 8.58
N MET A 137 -8.73 -21.05 7.31
CA MET A 137 -8.80 -22.26 6.50
C MET A 137 -7.75 -23.29 6.96
N PRO A 138 -8.12 -24.58 7.08
CA PRO A 138 -7.21 -25.61 7.59
C PRO A 138 -6.13 -26.03 6.58
N THR A 139 -6.42 -25.92 5.27
CA THR A 139 -5.56 -26.45 4.19
C THR A 139 -5.17 -25.34 3.21
N GLU A 140 -3.88 -25.25 2.87
CA GLU A 140 -3.34 -24.27 1.91
C GLU A 140 -3.92 -24.44 0.50
N GLU A 141 -4.30 -25.64 0.08
CA GLU A 141 -4.96 -25.87 -1.22
C GLU A 141 -6.34 -25.22 -1.29
N LEU A 142 -7.17 -25.39 -0.25
CA LEU A 142 -8.50 -24.82 -0.18
C LEU A 142 -8.44 -23.29 -0.07
N LYS A 143 -7.46 -22.79 0.70
CA LYS A 143 -7.17 -21.37 0.81
C LYS A 143 -6.92 -20.74 -0.57
N MET A 144 -6.15 -21.42 -1.41
CA MET A 144 -5.85 -20.94 -2.76
C MET A 144 -7.04 -21.01 -3.71
N LYS A 145 -7.83 -22.09 -3.67
CA LYS A 145 -9.08 -22.18 -4.44
C LYS A 145 -10.04 -21.05 -4.09
N LEU A 146 -10.17 -20.73 -2.80
CA LEU A 146 -11.01 -19.62 -2.33
C LEU A 146 -10.47 -18.27 -2.82
N ILE A 147 -9.16 -18.04 -2.74
CA ILE A 147 -8.52 -16.82 -3.24
C ILE A 147 -8.77 -16.63 -4.74
N GLU A 148 -8.58 -17.67 -5.56
CA GLU A 148 -8.85 -17.61 -7.01
C GLU A 148 -10.32 -17.33 -7.33
N THR A 149 -11.23 -17.96 -6.58
CA THR A 149 -12.67 -17.70 -6.68
C THR A 149 -12.98 -16.23 -6.36
N LEU A 150 -12.43 -15.69 -5.26
CA LEU A 150 -12.63 -14.30 -4.87
C LEU A 150 -12.00 -13.31 -5.86
N ARG A 151 -10.85 -13.63 -6.45
CA ARG A 151 -10.24 -12.82 -7.53
C ARG A 151 -11.13 -12.78 -8.77
N THR A 152 -11.75 -13.90 -9.12
CA THR A 152 -12.72 -13.98 -10.23
C THR A 152 -13.97 -13.13 -9.93
N VAL A 153 -14.47 -13.21 -8.69
CA VAL A 153 -15.68 -12.49 -8.25
C VAL A 153 -15.47 -10.99 -8.16
N THR A 154 -14.27 -10.54 -7.79
CA THR A 154 -13.89 -9.12 -7.65
C THR A 154 -13.44 -8.49 -8.97
N ALA A 155 -13.27 -9.28 -10.03
CA ALA A 155 -12.88 -8.78 -11.34
C ALA A 155 -13.91 -7.79 -11.91
N GLY A 156 -13.44 -6.60 -12.31
CA GLY A 156 -14.28 -5.56 -12.92
C GLY A 156 -15.21 -4.80 -11.96
N LYS A 157 -15.10 -5.01 -10.64
CA LYS A 157 -15.96 -4.36 -9.65
C LYS A 157 -15.17 -3.32 -8.85
N ILE A 158 -15.41 -2.04 -9.16
CA ILE A 158 -14.71 -0.90 -8.54
C ILE A 158 -14.88 -0.88 -7.01
N TYR A 159 -16.05 -1.26 -6.51
CA TYR A 159 -16.37 -1.20 -5.07
C TYR A 159 -15.71 -2.29 -4.19
N VAL A 160 -14.96 -3.22 -4.78
CA VAL A 160 -14.18 -4.26 -4.07
C VAL A 160 -12.73 -4.30 -4.55
N GLU A 161 -12.24 -3.20 -5.13
CA GLU A 161 -10.88 -3.13 -5.67
C GLU A 161 -9.78 -3.25 -4.60
N VAL A 162 -10.02 -2.70 -3.40
CA VAL A 162 -9.11 -2.83 -2.26
C VAL A 162 -8.92 -4.29 -1.85
N GLU A 163 -10.03 -5.03 -1.71
CA GLU A 163 -9.98 -6.45 -1.36
C GLU A 163 -9.33 -7.28 -2.47
N ARG A 164 -9.54 -6.91 -3.74
CA ARG A 164 -8.84 -7.54 -4.86
C ARG A 164 -7.32 -7.34 -4.79
N ALA A 165 -6.84 -6.17 -4.40
CA ALA A 165 -5.42 -5.90 -4.23
C ALA A 165 -4.83 -6.80 -3.13
N ARG A 166 -5.51 -6.91 -1.98
CA ARG A 166 -5.13 -7.79 -0.85
C ARG A 166 -5.08 -9.26 -1.25
N LEU A 167 -6.10 -9.74 -1.94
CA LEU A 167 -6.14 -11.10 -2.48
C LEU A 167 -4.98 -11.37 -3.45
N THR A 168 -4.66 -10.40 -4.31
CA THR A 168 -3.58 -10.55 -5.28
C THR A 168 -2.20 -10.54 -4.60
N SER A 169 -1.99 -9.72 -3.57
CA SER A 169 -0.76 -9.76 -2.76
C SER A 169 -0.52 -11.14 -2.14
N MET A 170 -1.58 -11.80 -1.64
CA MET A 170 -1.46 -13.16 -1.10
C MET A 170 -1.04 -14.18 -2.16
N VAL A 171 -1.62 -14.12 -3.37
CA VAL A 171 -1.19 -15.00 -4.49
C VAL A 171 0.25 -14.73 -4.88
N VAL A 172 0.63 -13.47 -4.98
CA VAL A 172 1.99 -13.04 -5.36
C VAL A 172 3.03 -13.55 -4.36
N LYS A 173 2.77 -13.46 -3.05
CA LYS A 173 3.66 -14.02 -2.01
C LYS A 173 3.82 -15.53 -2.13
N LYS A 174 2.74 -16.24 -2.47
CA LYS A 174 2.82 -17.69 -2.71
C LYS A 174 3.66 -18.01 -3.95
N LEU A 175 3.44 -17.32 -5.07
CA LEU A 175 4.22 -17.52 -6.29
C LEU A 175 5.70 -17.18 -6.10
N GLU A 176 6.00 -16.19 -5.27
CA GLU A 176 7.38 -15.88 -4.86
C GLU A 176 8.01 -17.06 -4.12
N ALA A 177 7.28 -17.70 -3.19
CA ALA A 177 7.75 -18.90 -2.50
C ALA A 177 7.92 -20.11 -3.45
N GLU A 178 7.13 -20.18 -4.51
CA GLU A 178 7.27 -21.19 -5.58
C GLU A 178 8.37 -20.85 -6.61
N GLY A 179 9.00 -19.67 -6.52
CA GLY A 179 10.02 -19.21 -7.47
C GLY A 179 9.47 -18.69 -8.82
N LYS A 180 8.15 -18.54 -8.97
CA LYS A 180 7.50 -18.01 -10.19
C LYS A 180 7.46 -16.48 -10.18
N LEU A 181 8.64 -15.86 -10.22
CA LEU A 181 8.82 -14.41 -10.05
C LEU A 181 8.20 -13.58 -11.19
N ASP A 182 8.21 -14.07 -12.43
CA ASP A 182 7.70 -13.32 -13.58
C ASP A 182 6.17 -13.20 -13.58
N GLU A 183 5.48 -14.29 -13.24
CA GLU A 183 4.02 -14.32 -13.08
C GLU A 183 3.58 -13.43 -11.91
N ALA A 184 4.28 -13.56 -10.78
CA ALA A 184 4.07 -12.75 -9.58
C ALA A 184 4.21 -11.25 -9.88
N ALA A 185 5.30 -10.86 -10.56
CA ALA A 185 5.55 -9.48 -10.93
C ALA A 185 4.50 -8.95 -11.90
N THR A 186 4.12 -9.73 -12.92
CA THR A 186 3.13 -9.29 -13.92
C THR A 186 1.78 -9.00 -13.25
N MET A 187 1.31 -9.91 -12.38
CA MET A 187 0.07 -9.70 -11.65
C MET A 187 0.10 -8.50 -10.69
N LEU A 188 1.22 -8.29 -9.98
CA LEU A 188 1.33 -7.17 -9.04
C LEU A 188 1.44 -5.83 -9.77
N LEU A 189 2.13 -5.78 -10.90
CA LEU A 189 2.36 -4.55 -11.70
C LEU A 189 1.12 -4.10 -12.47
N GLU A 190 0.18 -5.01 -12.78
CA GLU A 190 -1.10 -4.66 -13.39
C GLU A 190 -2.05 -3.91 -12.44
N LEU A 191 -1.84 -4.01 -11.13
CA LEU A 191 -2.63 -3.30 -10.14
C LEU A 191 -2.26 -1.81 -10.09
N GLN A 192 -3.21 -0.94 -10.38
CA GLN A 192 -3.07 0.52 -10.27
C GLN A 192 -3.51 1.01 -8.89
N VAL A 193 -2.75 0.64 -7.84
CA VAL A 193 -3.10 0.96 -6.45
C VAL A 193 -3.16 2.46 -6.15
N GLU A 194 -2.51 3.28 -6.98
CA GLU A 194 -2.53 4.74 -6.89
C GLU A 194 -3.92 5.35 -7.13
N THR A 195 -4.81 4.66 -7.87
CA THR A 195 -6.14 5.18 -8.19
C THR A 195 -7.19 4.82 -7.14
N TYR A 196 -6.88 3.92 -6.20
CA TYR A 196 -7.85 3.42 -5.22
C TYR A 196 -8.14 4.48 -4.15
N GLY A 197 -9.23 5.23 -4.29
CA GLY A 197 -9.58 6.33 -3.38
C GLY A 197 -9.71 5.87 -1.91
N SER A 198 -10.35 4.72 -1.69
CA SER A 198 -10.70 4.20 -0.36
C SER A 198 -9.58 3.47 0.38
N MET A 199 -8.41 3.29 -0.23
CA MET A 199 -7.30 2.56 0.38
C MET A 199 -6.42 3.50 1.22
N GLU A 200 -5.96 3.02 2.38
CA GLU A 200 -5.10 3.77 3.28
C GLU A 200 -3.77 4.15 2.58
N MET A 201 -3.28 5.37 2.83
CA MET A 201 -2.05 5.85 2.21
C MET A 201 -0.83 4.97 2.56
N LYS A 202 -0.73 4.49 3.79
CA LYS A 202 0.34 3.58 4.22
C LYS A 202 0.31 2.28 3.43
N GLU A 203 -0.88 1.70 3.27
CA GLU A 203 -1.08 0.48 2.49
C GLU A 203 -0.70 0.72 1.03
N LYS A 204 -1.14 1.82 0.40
CA LYS A 204 -0.75 2.19 -0.97
C LYS A 204 0.76 2.24 -1.17
N VAL A 205 1.47 2.90 -0.25
CA VAL A 205 2.94 3.01 -0.31
C VAL A 205 3.59 1.64 -0.22
N LEU A 206 3.10 0.75 0.65
CA LEU A 206 3.59 -0.63 0.74
C LEU A 206 3.49 -1.35 -0.62
N TYR A 207 2.34 -1.28 -1.29
CA TYR A 207 2.15 -1.91 -2.59
C TYR A 207 3.07 -1.31 -3.67
N LEU A 208 3.21 0.02 -3.70
CA LEU A 208 4.11 0.69 -4.65
C LEU A 208 5.57 0.27 -4.42
N LEU A 209 6.00 0.09 -3.17
CA LEU A 209 7.34 -0.40 -2.84
C LEU A 209 7.54 -1.86 -3.27
N GLU A 210 6.54 -2.73 -3.07
CA GLU A 210 6.60 -4.11 -3.57
C GLU A 210 6.68 -4.13 -5.10
N GLN A 211 5.88 -3.32 -5.80
CA GLN A 211 5.95 -3.17 -7.26
C GLN A 211 7.33 -2.71 -7.74
N MET A 212 7.97 -1.75 -7.03
CA MET A 212 9.34 -1.35 -7.30
C MET A 212 10.32 -2.51 -7.12
N ARG A 213 10.20 -3.26 -6.01
CA ARG A 213 11.04 -4.43 -5.75
C ARG A 213 10.94 -5.47 -6.86
N TYR A 214 9.72 -5.81 -7.28
CA TYR A 214 9.50 -6.77 -8.37
C TYR A 214 10.02 -6.26 -9.73
N SER A 215 9.90 -4.96 -10.00
CA SER A 215 10.48 -4.36 -11.21
C SER A 215 12.00 -4.46 -11.22
N LEU A 216 12.64 -4.25 -10.06
CA LEU A 216 14.09 -4.41 -9.90
C LEU A 216 14.56 -5.85 -10.05
N VAL A 217 13.81 -6.82 -9.51
CA VAL A 217 14.11 -8.26 -9.69
C VAL A 217 14.08 -8.65 -11.16
N ARG A 218 13.17 -8.05 -11.95
CA ARG A 218 13.08 -8.23 -13.40
C ARG A 218 14.07 -7.39 -14.21
N ASN A 219 14.94 -6.61 -13.55
CA ASN A 219 15.85 -5.65 -14.18
C ASN A 219 15.14 -4.58 -15.04
N ASP A 220 13.87 -4.29 -14.75
CA ASP A 220 13.12 -3.22 -15.42
C ASP A 220 13.25 -1.91 -14.62
N TYR A 221 14.39 -1.24 -14.81
CA TYR A 221 14.72 0.00 -14.13
C TYR A 221 13.85 1.18 -14.59
N VAL A 222 13.44 1.20 -15.87
CA VAL A 222 12.57 2.26 -16.40
C VAL A 222 11.22 2.24 -15.69
N ARG A 223 10.61 1.06 -15.55
CA ARG A 223 9.35 0.92 -14.81
C ARG A 223 9.53 1.25 -13.33
N ALA A 224 10.63 0.83 -12.70
CA ALA A 224 10.91 1.16 -11.30
C ALA A 224 11.01 2.69 -11.07
N THR A 225 11.64 3.42 -12.00
CA THR A 225 11.72 4.89 -11.98
C THR A 225 10.37 5.58 -12.22
N ILE A 226 9.48 4.97 -13.01
CA ILE A 226 8.11 5.48 -13.18
C ILE A 226 7.31 5.29 -11.88
N ILE A 227 7.44 4.13 -11.23
CA ILE A 227 6.73 3.83 -9.97
C ILE A 227 7.24 4.72 -8.83
N SER A 228 8.54 4.98 -8.74
CA SER A 228 9.09 5.84 -7.67
C SER A 228 8.50 7.26 -7.69
N LYS A 229 8.22 7.80 -8.88
CA LYS A 229 7.55 9.11 -9.05
C LYS A 229 6.10 9.12 -8.56
N LYS A 230 5.44 7.96 -8.44
CA LYS A 230 4.08 7.84 -7.89
C LYS A 230 4.05 7.98 -6.37
N ILE A 231 5.17 7.73 -5.68
CA ILE A 231 5.25 7.81 -4.23
C ILE A 231 5.47 9.25 -3.80
N ASN A 232 4.59 9.76 -2.93
CA ASN A 232 4.72 11.11 -2.40
C ASN A 232 5.77 11.16 -1.27
N ILE A 233 6.94 11.74 -1.54
CA ILE A 233 8.05 11.84 -0.57
C ILE A 233 7.63 12.60 0.71
N LYS A 234 6.67 13.53 0.62
CA LYS A 234 6.17 14.27 1.79
C LYS A 234 5.49 13.35 2.81
N PHE A 235 4.99 12.19 2.38
CA PHE A 235 4.38 11.20 3.29
C PHE A 235 5.37 10.74 4.37
N PHE A 236 6.63 10.49 3.99
CA PHE A 236 7.67 10.01 4.91
C PHE A 236 8.11 11.04 5.95
N ASN A 237 7.87 12.33 5.69
CA ASN A 237 8.27 13.41 6.59
C ASN A 237 7.12 13.88 7.51
N LYS A 238 5.90 13.38 7.30
CA LYS A 238 4.71 13.78 8.08
C LYS A 238 4.53 12.99 9.37
N SER A 239 5.01 11.75 9.41
CA SER A 239 4.83 10.85 10.54
C SER A 239 6.15 10.23 10.94
N ASP A 240 6.50 10.38 12.21
CA ASP A 240 7.70 9.78 12.82
C ASP A 240 7.45 8.36 13.33
N ALA A 241 6.30 7.75 13.05
CA ALA A 241 5.99 6.38 13.47
C ALA A 241 7.02 5.38 12.91
N GLU A 242 7.42 4.39 13.72
CA GLU A 242 8.46 3.42 13.36
C GLU A 242 8.17 2.71 12.04
N ASP A 243 6.91 2.32 11.79
CA ASP A 243 6.49 1.69 10.54
C ASP A 243 6.75 2.57 9.30
N VAL A 244 6.54 3.89 9.43
CA VAL A 244 6.76 4.84 8.33
C VAL A 244 8.25 5.05 8.10
N GLN A 245 9.06 5.01 9.17
CA GLN A 245 10.51 5.03 9.04
C GLN A 245 11.00 3.78 8.31
N ASP A 246 10.49 2.59 8.62
CA ASP A 246 10.88 1.36 7.93
C ASP A 246 10.49 1.37 6.44
N LEU A 247 9.34 1.96 6.10
CA LEU A 247 8.96 2.20 4.70
C LEU A 247 9.89 3.20 4.02
N LYS A 248 10.29 4.26 4.72
CA LYS A 248 11.26 5.26 4.22
C LYS A 248 12.60 4.58 3.90
N LEU A 249 13.10 3.72 4.78
CA LEU A 249 14.36 3.01 4.56
C LEU A 249 14.29 2.09 3.34
N LYS A 250 13.24 1.26 3.24
CA LYS A 250 13.02 0.38 2.08
C LYS A 250 12.93 1.18 0.77
N TYR A 251 12.24 2.32 0.79
CA TYR A 251 12.15 3.21 -0.37
C TYR A 251 13.54 3.67 -0.86
N TYR A 252 14.35 4.23 0.03
CA TYR A 252 15.66 4.75 -0.37
C TYR A 252 16.66 3.65 -0.74
N GLU A 253 16.58 2.46 -0.13
CA GLU A 253 17.39 1.30 -0.55
C GLU A 253 17.10 0.91 -2.00
N LEU A 254 15.83 0.88 -2.41
CA LEU A 254 15.45 0.59 -3.80
C LEU A 254 15.89 1.74 -4.73
N MET A 255 15.76 2.99 -4.30
CA MET A 255 16.22 4.16 -5.07
C MET A 255 17.73 4.16 -5.30
N ILE A 256 18.53 3.76 -4.31
CA ILE A 256 19.98 3.62 -4.46
C ILE A 256 20.31 2.60 -5.55
N ARG A 257 19.62 1.45 -5.58
CA ARG A 257 19.83 0.43 -6.61
C ARG A 257 19.51 0.95 -8.02
N ILE A 258 18.45 1.74 -8.16
CA ILE A 258 18.09 2.39 -9.43
C ILE A 258 19.18 3.40 -9.82
N GLY A 259 19.55 4.31 -8.91
CA GLY A 259 20.53 5.35 -9.19
C GLY A 259 21.93 4.82 -9.51
N LEU A 260 22.32 3.68 -8.93
CA LEU A 260 23.58 3.00 -9.25
C LEU A 260 23.58 2.41 -10.66
N HIS A 261 22.46 1.85 -11.11
CA HIS A 261 22.33 1.34 -12.48
C HIS A 261 22.41 2.48 -13.50
N ASP A 262 21.76 3.60 -13.23
CA ASP A 262 21.71 4.75 -14.15
C ASP A 262 23.00 5.59 -14.13
N GLY A 263 23.95 5.30 -13.23
CA GLY A 263 25.18 6.07 -13.07
C GLY A 263 25.00 7.45 -12.42
N ASN A 264 23.83 7.71 -11.84
CA ASN A 264 23.47 8.98 -11.22
C ASN A 264 23.99 9.05 -9.77
N TYR A 265 25.31 9.13 -9.60
CA TYR A 265 25.96 9.12 -8.29
C TYR A 265 25.56 10.29 -7.38
N LEU A 266 25.16 11.44 -7.96
CA LEU A 266 24.70 12.59 -7.19
C LEU A 266 23.38 12.29 -6.46
N ASP A 267 22.45 11.60 -7.12
CA ASP A 267 21.17 11.22 -6.52
C ASP A 267 21.35 10.11 -5.49
N VAL A 268 22.25 9.15 -5.75
CA VAL A 268 22.65 8.13 -4.77
C VAL A 268 23.19 8.80 -3.49
N CYS A 269 24.03 9.84 -3.63
CA CYS A 269 24.50 10.61 -2.47
C CYS A 269 23.35 11.27 -1.68
N ARG A 270 22.35 11.84 -2.37
CA ARG A 270 21.17 12.43 -1.72
C ARG A 270 20.35 11.37 -0.98
N HIS A 271 20.16 10.21 -1.58
CA HIS A 271 19.44 9.10 -0.94
C HIS A 271 20.14 8.59 0.32
N HIS A 272 21.48 8.41 0.28
CA HIS A 272 22.24 8.05 1.48
C HIS A 272 22.16 9.09 2.60
N ARG A 273 22.07 10.38 2.24
CA ARG A 273 21.88 11.45 3.21
C ARG A 273 20.49 11.41 3.86
N GLU A 274 19.43 11.22 3.09
CA GLU A 274 18.06 11.09 3.62
C GLU A 274 17.92 9.90 4.58
N ILE A 275 18.61 8.79 4.27
CA ILE A 275 18.74 7.63 5.16
C ILE A 275 19.44 8.04 6.46
N TYR A 276 20.57 8.75 6.38
CA TYR A 276 21.30 9.24 7.56
C TYR A 276 20.47 10.22 8.42
N GLU A 277 19.59 11.02 7.81
CA GLU A 277 18.76 11.96 8.56
C GLU A 277 17.65 11.28 9.40
N THR A 278 17.34 10.02 9.10
CA THR A 278 16.31 9.20 9.78
C THR A 278 16.71 8.85 11.22
N LYS A 279 15.80 9.04 12.19
CA LYS A 279 16.05 8.86 13.63
C LYS A 279 16.60 7.48 13.98
N LYS A 280 15.95 6.41 13.52
CA LYS A 280 16.35 5.00 13.73
C LYS A 280 17.79 4.70 13.31
N ILE A 281 18.30 5.40 12.29
CA ILE A 281 19.67 5.21 11.80
C ILE A 281 20.67 6.07 12.57
N LYS A 282 20.28 7.27 13.02
CA LYS A 282 21.14 8.10 13.88
C LYS A 282 21.46 7.44 15.22
N GLU A 283 20.53 6.65 15.74
CA GLU A 283 20.72 5.87 16.97
C GLU A 283 21.75 4.74 16.80
N ASP A 284 21.81 4.13 15.60
CA ASP A 284 22.81 3.11 15.25
C ASP A 284 24.08 3.76 14.64
N SER A 285 25.04 4.06 15.51
CA SER A 285 26.32 4.69 15.13
C SER A 285 27.06 3.97 13.99
N VAL A 286 26.97 2.64 13.88
CA VAL A 286 27.67 1.86 12.84
C VAL A 286 27.02 2.07 11.48
N LYS A 287 25.69 1.95 11.40
CA LYS A 287 24.94 2.19 10.15
C LYS A 287 24.97 3.65 9.74
N ALA A 288 24.83 4.57 10.70
CA ALA A 288 24.98 6.00 10.45
C ALA A 288 26.32 6.30 9.77
N THR A 289 27.41 5.77 10.34
CA THR A 289 28.76 5.94 9.77
C THR A 289 28.86 5.31 8.37
N SER A 290 28.28 4.13 8.15
CA SER A 290 28.31 3.46 6.84
C SER A 290 27.60 4.26 5.73
N HIS A 291 26.38 4.74 5.98
CA HIS A 291 25.64 5.55 5.01
C HIS A 291 26.31 6.90 4.77
N LEU A 292 26.87 7.49 5.83
CA LEU A 292 27.66 8.71 5.75
C LEU A 292 28.89 8.50 4.85
N ARG A 293 29.72 7.48 5.12
CA ARG A 293 30.87 7.10 4.27
C ARG A 293 30.46 6.92 2.80
N SER A 294 29.37 6.19 2.56
CA SER A 294 28.85 5.94 1.22
C SER A 294 28.45 7.25 0.52
N ALA A 295 27.79 8.18 1.21
CA ALA A 295 27.41 9.48 0.66
C ALA A 295 28.64 10.27 0.16
N VAL A 296 29.72 10.34 0.93
CA VAL A 296 30.94 11.05 0.47
C VAL A 296 31.59 10.38 -0.73
N VAL A 297 31.69 9.04 -0.72
CA VAL A 297 32.27 8.32 -1.86
C VAL A 297 31.49 8.60 -3.13
N TYR A 298 30.16 8.53 -3.10
CA TYR A 298 29.33 8.82 -4.28
C TYR A 298 29.35 10.30 -4.68
N CYS A 299 29.48 11.23 -3.74
CA CYS A 299 29.66 12.65 -4.04
C CYS A 299 31.00 12.94 -4.74
N LEU A 300 32.06 12.19 -4.43
CA LEU A 300 33.36 12.30 -5.08
C LEU A 300 33.41 11.63 -6.46
N LEU A 301 32.62 10.55 -6.65
CA LEU A 301 32.49 9.86 -7.94
C LEU A 301 31.60 10.62 -8.93
N ALA A 302 30.71 11.48 -8.44
CA ALA A 302 29.84 12.30 -9.29
C ALA A 302 30.64 13.32 -10.11
N PRO A 303 30.19 13.63 -11.35
CA PRO A 303 30.83 14.66 -12.17
C PRO A 303 30.82 16.02 -11.48
N HIS A 304 31.88 16.80 -11.69
CA HIS A 304 32.04 18.12 -11.10
C HIS A 304 30.96 19.08 -11.60
N THR A 305 30.03 19.41 -10.71
CA THR A 305 28.90 20.32 -10.94
C THR A 305 28.74 21.23 -9.74
N ASN A 306 28.06 22.37 -9.91
CA ASN A 306 27.79 23.29 -8.80
C ASN A 306 26.99 22.61 -7.68
N GLU A 307 26.06 21.71 -8.04
CA GLU A 307 25.28 20.92 -7.08
C GLU A 307 26.16 19.95 -6.28
N GLN A 308 27.13 19.31 -6.95
CA GLN A 308 28.10 18.45 -6.29
C GLN A 308 28.94 19.23 -5.26
N TRP A 309 29.35 20.46 -5.60
CA TRP A 309 30.14 21.29 -4.70
C TRP A 309 29.34 21.79 -3.48
N ASP A 310 28.09 22.22 -3.67
CA ASP A 310 27.20 22.58 -2.57
C ASP A 310 26.93 21.38 -1.65
N LEU A 311 26.64 20.21 -2.22
CA LEU A 311 26.41 18.98 -1.46
C LEU A 311 27.65 18.59 -0.65
N LEU A 312 28.84 18.70 -1.24
CA LEU A 312 30.12 18.43 -0.60
C LEU A 312 30.35 19.36 0.60
N ASN A 313 30.06 20.66 0.46
CA ASN A 313 30.18 21.63 1.54
C ASN A 313 29.18 21.37 2.67
N ARG A 314 27.93 21.03 2.35
CA ARG A 314 26.91 20.66 3.36
C ARG A 314 27.32 19.42 4.16
N ILE A 315 27.87 18.41 3.48
CA ILE A 315 28.40 17.19 4.10
C ILE A 315 29.61 17.52 4.98
N ALA A 316 30.46 18.46 4.54
CA ALA A 316 31.65 18.89 5.26
C ALA A 316 31.35 19.62 6.59
N ILE A 317 30.15 20.19 6.76
CA ILE A 317 29.71 20.79 8.03
C ILE A 317 29.65 19.72 9.14
N HIS A 318 29.32 18.46 8.79
CA HIS A 318 29.33 17.34 9.74
C HIS A 318 30.74 16.81 10.06
N ARG A 319 31.80 17.60 9.78
CA ARG A 319 33.23 17.25 9.82
C ARG A 319 33.69 16.47 11.05
N GLU A 320 33.09 16.72 12.20
CA GLU A 320 33.44 16.10 13.48
C GLU A 320 33.16 14.60 13.50
N SER A 321 32.05 14.14 12.91
CA SER A 321 31.69 12.72 12.81
C SER A 321 32.64 11.92 11.91
N TRP A 322 33.30 12.57 10.95
CA TRP A 322 34.23 11.95 10.00
C TRP A 322 35.68 11.90 10.47
N ARG A 323 36.04 12.63 11.54
CA ARG A 323 37.43 12.66 12.05
C ARG A 323 37.95 11.27 12.42
N GLN A 324 37.06 10.32 12.68
CA GLN A 324 37.38 8.93 12.96
C GLN A 324 37.80 8.12 11.72
N CYS A 325 37.71 8.68 10.50
CA CYS A 325 38.02 7.99 9.23
C CYS A 325 39.12 8.70 8.42
N PRO A 326 40.40 8.28 8.52
CA PRO A 326 41.54 8.96 7.89
C PRO A 326 41.49 9.02 6.35
N ILE A 327 40.97 7.99 5.69
CA ILE A 327 40.98 7.80 4.22
C ILE A 327 40.07 8.82 3.51
N ILE A 328 38.96 9.19 4.15
CA ILE A 328 38.01 10.14 3.58
C ILE A 328 38.55 11.56 3.70
N LYS A 329 39.25 11.86 4.80
CA LYS A 329 39.86 13.16 5.05
C LYS A 329 40.94 13.50 4.01
N SER A 330 41.80 12.55 3.64
CA SER A 330 42.85 12.77 2.63
C SER A 330 42.26 13.00 1.23
N SER A 331 41.27 12.18 0.84
CA SER A 331 40.59 12.30 -0.45
C SER A 331 39.81 13.62 -0.58
N TRP A 332 39.13 14.03 0.49
CA TRP A 332 38.38 15.29 0.54
C TRP A 332 39.29 16.52 0.42
N ILE A 333 40.41 16.54 1.15
CA ILE A 333 41.40 17.64 1.10
C ILE A 333 42.01 17.76 -0.31
N SER A 334 42.28 16.64 -0.99
CA SER A 334 42.80 16.64 -2.36
C SER A 334 41.79 17.22 -3.36
N SER A 335 40.51 16.85 -3.25
CA SER A 335 39.46 17.37 -4.14
C SER A 335 39.12 18.84 -3.87
N SER A 336 39.12 19.28 -2.61
CA SER A 336 38.86 20.68 -2.25
C SER A 336 39.98 21.61 -2.71
N THR A 337 41.25 21.17 -2.62
CA THR A 337 42.41 21.95 -3.08
C THR A 337 42.51 22.04 -4.61
N LYS A 338 42.05 21.00 -5.34
CA LYS A 338 41.94 21.07 -6.81
C LYS A 338 40.83 22.04 -7.27
N ASN A 339 39.65 22.05 -6.64
CA ASN A 339 38.59 22.99 -7.01
C ASN A 339 38.93 24.46 -6.69
N SER A 340 39.66 24.73 -5.60
CA SER A 340 40.12 26.10 -5.29
C SER A 340 41.15 26.66 -6.30
N SER A 341 41.69 25.83 -7.20
CA SER A 341 42.58 26.30 -8.28
C SER A 341 41.83 26.89 -9.48
N HIS A 342 40.52 26.61 -9.63
CA HIS A 342 39.67 27.14 -10.71
C HIS A 342 38.85 28.37 -10.31
N SER A 343 38.62 28.59 -9.01
CA SER A 343 38.07 29.85 -8.49
C SER A 343 39.17 30.63 -7.79
N LYS A 344 39.64 31.73 -8.38
CA LYS A 344 40.54 32.68 -7.69
C LYS A 344 39.82 33.25 -6.46
N GLU A 345 40.07 32.68 -5.28
CA GLU A 345 40.25 33.35 -3.99
C GLU A 345 40.35 32.30 -2.85
N PRO A 346 41.47 32.26 -2.09
CA PRO A 346 41.60 31.39 -0.93
C PRO A 346 41.00 32.06 0.32
N LEU A 347 39.79 31.65 0.72
CA LEU A 347 39.13 32.04 1.98
C LEU A 347 39.74 31.41 3.26
N TRP A 348 40.99 30.94 3.24
CA TRP A 348 41.61 30.20 4.36
C TRP A 348 42.96 30.77 4.85
N ARG A 349 43.04 32.09 5.03
CA ARG A 349 44.04 32.72 5.92
C ARG A 349 43.34 33.62 6.93
N ASN A 350 42.89 33.05 8.04
CA ASN A 350 43.03 33.59 9.39
C ASN A 350 42.14 32.83 10.37
N THR A 351 42.78 31.94 11.13
CA THR A 351 42.50 31.68 12.55
C THR A 351 43.56 30.70 13.04
N ARG A 352 44.79 31.20 13.13
CA ARG A 352 45.81 30.73 14.07
C ARG A 352 46.42 31.99 14.67
N ASN A 353 45.88 32.40 15.80
CA ASN A 353 46.59 32.91 16.97
C ASN A 353 45.56 33.40 17.99
N CYS A 354 45.85 33.06 19.25
CA CYS A 354 45.04 33.17 20.48
C CYS A 354 43.99 32.08 20.67
#